data_AF-A0A8X8FTR0-F1
#
_entry.id   AF-A0A8X8FTR0-F1
#
_cell.length_a   1.000
_cell.length_b   1.000
_cell.length_c   1.000
_cell.angle_alpha   90.00
_cell.angle_beta   90.00
_cell.angle_gamma   90.00
#
_symmetry.space_group_name_H-M   'P 1'
#
loop_
_entity.id
_entity.type
_entity.pdbx_description
1 polymer ?
#
loop_
_entity_poly.entity_id
_entity_poly.type
_entity_poly.pdbx_seq_one_letter_code
_entity_poly.pdbx_strand_id
1 'polypeptide(L)'
;MDAPQQTLTPMPDHFHWKPRCHLDTLPTGLFLHGEIVASMHQRIDGAWLARLHADDGLDTPLVMRRCTSFDAGRKGCELWALRHERALRRKVAIKLQWIQDNVVLRGRGAQLERQHTTGPS
;
A
#
# COMPACT_ATOMS: atom_id res chain seq x y z
N MET A 1 8.32 -4.69 18.47
CA MET A 1 7.07 -4.21 17.85
C MET A 1 7.32 -2.76 17.48
N ASP A 2 7.60 -2.46 16.21
CA ASP A 2 7.77 -1.07 15.79
C ASP A 2 6.40 -0.40 15.82
N ALA A 3 6.26 0.56 16.73
CA ALA A 3 5.06 1.39 16.79
C ALA A 3 4.93 2.14 15.44
N PRO A 4 3.76 2.14 14.79
CA PRO A 4 3.56 2.94 13.59
C PRO A 4 3.89 4.39 13.91
N GLN A 5 4.84 4.97 13.17
CA GLN A 5 5.26 6.33 13.44
C GLN A 5 4.14 7.29 13.05
N GLN A 6 3.78 8.18 13.98
CA GLN A 6 2.69 9.14 13.78
C GLN A 6 2.93 10.01 12.53
N THR A 7 1.83 10.40 11.92
CA THR A 7 1.79 11.32 10.78
C THR A 7 2.19 12.72 11.25
N LEU A 8 2.85 13.48 10.38
CA LEU A 8 3.32 14.84 10.69
C LEU A 8 2.18 15.88 10.63
N THR A 9 1.08 15.50 10.00
CA THR A 9 -0.18 16.23 9.87
C THR A 9 -1.31 15.37 10.44
N PRO A 10 -2.39 15.96 10.99
CA PRO A 10 -3.60 15.20 11.29
C PRO A 10 -4.08 14.50 10.02
N MET A 11 -4.12 13.16 10.05
CA MET A 11 -4.53 12.34 8.92
C MET A 11 -5.86 11.65 9.23
N PRO A 12 -6.72 11.44 8.21
CA PRO A 12 -7.91 10.61 8.32
C PRO A 12 -7.58 9.19 8.78
N ASP A 13 -8.61 8.47 9.21
CA ASP A 13 -8.45 7.13 9.76
C ASP A 13 -7.71 6.18 8.82
N HIS A 14 -6.89 5.34 9.47
CA HIS A 14 -6.10 4.25 8.88
C HIS A 14 -4.89 4.66 8.03
N PHE A 15 -4.62 5.95 7.89
CA PHE A 15 -3.34 6.42 7.36
C PHE A 15 -2.23 6.29 8.41
N HIS A 16 -1.12 5.65 8.05
CA HIS A 16 0.03 5.54 8.94
C HIS A 16 1.34 5.34 8.18
N TRP A 17 2.45 5.74 8.78
CA TRP A 17 3.78 5.48 8.23
C TRP A 17 4.40 4.24 8.85
N LYS A 18 5.05 3.41 8.02
CA LYS A 18 5.88 2.27 8.44
C LYS A 18 6.92 1.94 7.37
N PRO A 19 7.95 1.13 7.69
CA PRO A 19 8.86 0.61 6.68
C PRO A 19 8.11 -0.08 5.54
N ARG A 20 8.50 0.17 4.27
CA ARG A 20 7.81 -0.42 3.12
C ARG A 20 8.20 -1.88 2.89
N CYS A 21 9.40 -2.25 3.32
CA CYS A 21 9.96 -3.60 3.29
C CYS A 21 10.98 -3.76 4.43
N HIS A 22 11.44 -5.00 4.67
CA HIS A 22 12.38 -5.32 5.75
C HIS A 22 13.77 -4.68 5.60
N LEU A 23 14.09 -4.08 4.44
CA LEU A 23 15.35 -3.39 4.19
C LEU A 23 15.31 -1.92 4.60
N ASP A 24 14.12 -1.36 4.78
CA ASP A 24 13.99 0.05 5.14
C ASP A 24 14.19 0.21 6.65
N THR A 25 15.15 1.04 7.03
CA THR A 25 15.44 1.41 8.43
C THR A 25 14.62 2.62 8.90
N LEU A 26 13.89 3.27 7.98
CA LEU A 26 13.03 4.42 8.22
C LEU A 26 11.59 4.11 7.78
N PRO A 27 10.58 4.84 8.31
CA PRO A 27 9.19 4.64 7.90
C PRO A 27 8.92 5.31 6.55
N THR A 28 9.36 4.65 5.48
CA THR A 28 9.36 5.16 4.10
C THR A 28 8.04 4.95 3.37
N GLY A 29 7.10 4.15 3.88
CA GLY A 29 5.80 3.91 3.24
C GLY A 29 4.66 4.58 4.00
N LEU A 30 3.82 5.33 3.28
CA LEU A 30 2.52 5.80 3.77
C LEU A 30 1.47 4.78 3.36
N PHE A 31 0.77 4.22 4.36
CA PHE A 31 -0.18 3.14 4.17
C PHE A 31 -1.61 3.59 4.44
N LEU A 32 -2.55 3.00 3.70
CA LEU A 32 -4.00 3.11 3.91
C LEU A 32 -4.57 1.68 3.89
N HIS A 33 -5.17 1.24 5.01
CA HIS A 33 -5.67 -0.14 5.18
C HIS A 33 -4.66 -1.23 4.78
N GLY A 34 -3.37 -1.01 5.08
CA GLY A 34 -2.30 -1.96 4.77
C GLY A 34 -1.73 -1.85 3.35
N GLU A 35 -2.31 -0.99 2.49
CA GLU A 35 -1.83 -0.75 1.13
C GLU A 35 -0.96 0.50 1.03
N ILE A 36 0.13 0.46 0.26
CA ILE A 36 1.03 1.61 0.10
C ILE A 36 0.40 2.63 -0.87
N VAL A 37 0.21 3.87 -0.41
CA VAL A 37 -0.35 4.96 -1.22
C VAL A 37 0.67 6.05 -1.57
N ALA A 38 1.74 6.17 -0.78
CA ALA A 38 2.92 6.97 -1.12
C ALA A 38 4.18 6.31 -0.54
N SER A 39 5.35 6.53 -1.14
CA SER A 39 6.61 6.09 -0.54
C SER A 39 7.78 7.05 -0.76
N MET A 40 8.67 7.11 0.22
CA MET A 40 9.92 7.85 0.19
C MET A 40 11.05 6.94 -0.30
N HIS A 41 11.87 7.45 -1.20
CA HIS A 41 13.03 6.76 -1.76
C HIS A 41 14.26 7.65 -1.57
N GLN A 42 15.31 7.11 -0.99
CA GLN A 42 16.60 7.78 -0.94
C GLN A 42 17.38 7.47 -2.22
N ARG A 43 17.91 8.50 -2.87
CA ARG A 43 18.82 8.37 -4.00
C ARG A 43 20.24 8.13 -3.50
N ILE A 44 21.10 7.67 -4.40
CA ILE A 44 22.53 7.43 -4.12
C ILE A 44 23.25 8.73 -3.71
N ASP A 45 22.83 9.87 -4.25
CA ASP A 45 23.36 11.20 -3.89
C ASP A 45 22.81 11.74 -2.54
N GLY A 46 22.09 10.91 -1.78
CA GLY A 46 21.48 11.28 -0.50
C GLY A 46 20.19 12.09 -0.61
N ALA A 47 19.81 12.53 -1.82
CA ALA A 47 18.56 13.26 -2.02
C ALA A 47 17.32 12.35 -1.90
N TRP A 48 16.18 12.94 -1.52
CA TRP A 48 14.93 12.21 -1.33
C TRP A 48 13.98 12.39 -2.51
N LEU A 49 13.26 11.32 -2.85
CA LEU A 49 12.16 11.31 -3.79
C LEU A 49 10.88 10.79 -3.13
N ALA A 50 9.78 11.48 -3.34
CA ALA A 50 8.44 10.96 -3.05
C ALA A 50 7.86 10.30 -4.31
N ARG A 51 7.48 9.03 -4.18
CA ARG A 51 6.67 8.30 -5.16
C ARG A 51 5.21 8.33 -4.71
N LEU A 52 4.32 8.79 -5.58
CA LEU A 52 2.89 8.93 -5.30
C LEU A 52 2.12 7.87 -6.09
N HIS A 53 1.37 7.00 -5.41
CA HIS A 53 0.69 5.85 -6.02
C HIS A 53 -0.78 6.19 -6.28
N ALA A 54 -1.03 7.13 -7.20
CA ALA A 54 -2.38 7.60 -7.52
C ALA A 54 -3.27 6.50 -8.14
N ASP A 55 -2.70 5.69 -9.02
CA ASP A 55 -3.38 4.61 -9.73
C ASP A 55 -2.46 3.38 -9.81
N ASP A 56 -3.02 2.21 -10.13
CA ASP A 56 -2.28 0.97 -10.33
C ASP A 56 -2.43 0.51 -11.79
N GLY A 57 -1.32 0.30 -12.49
CA GLY A 57 -1.33 -0.18 -13.86
C GLY A 57 0.01 0.02 -14.55
N LEU A 58 0.34 -0.84 -15.51
CA LEU A 58 1.60 -0.74 -16.28
C LEU A 58 1.70 0.58 -17.06
N ASP A 59 0.55 1.09 -17.53
CA ASP A 59 0.46 2.34 -18.30
C ASP A 59 0.24 3.59 -17.42
N THR A 60 0.14 3.42 -16.11
CA THR A 60 -0.07 4.55 -15.20
C THR A 60 1.22 5.38 -15.10
N PRO A 61 1.15 6.71 -15.26
CA PRO A 61 2.30 7.57 -15.09
C PRO A 61 2.90 7.45 -13.68
N LEU A 62 4.20 7.14 -13.63
CA LEU A 62 4.94 7.14 -12.38
C LEU A 62 5.15 8.58 -11.91
N VAL A 63 4.47 8.97 -10.82
CA VAL A 63 4.64 10.31 -10.25
C VAL A 63 5.75 10.30 -9.20
N MET A 64 6.90 10.87 -9.56
CA MET A 64 8.05 11.08 -8.67
C MET A 64 8.24 12.58 -8.41
N ARG A 65 8.46 12.98 -7.17
CA ARG A 65 8.72 14.36 -6.77
C ARG A 65 10.03 14.44 -5.98
N ARG A 66 10.89 15.41 -6.33
CA ARG A 66 12.11 15.68 -5.56
C ARG A 66 11.76 16.35 -4.23
N CYS A 67 12.46 15.95 -3.18
CA CYS A 67 12.27 16.45 -1.83
C CYS A 67 13.61 16.96 -1.28
N THR A 68 13.55 18.01 -0.47
CA THR A 68 14.72 18.61 0.18
C THR A 68 15.17 17.83 1.41
N SER A 69 14.27 17.09 2.06
CA SER A 69 14.56 16.18 3.17
C SER A 69 13.53 15.05 3.25
N PHE A 70 13.81 14.06 4.10
CA PHE A 70 12.89 12.96 4.38
C PHE A 70 11.55 13.48 4.96
N ASP A 71 11.60 14.31 6.00
CA ASP A 71 10.40 14.82 6.67
C ASP A 71 9.61 15.79 5.78
N ALA A 72 10.30 16.61 4.99
CA ALA A 72 9.63 17.47 4.01
C ALA A 72 8.89 16.63 2.95
N GLY A 73 9.51 15.52 2.52
CA GLY A 73 8.87 14.55 1.64
C GLY A 73 7.66 13.87 2.28
N ARG A 74 7.78 13.38 3.52
CA ARG A 74 6.65 12.79 4.26
C ARG A 74 5.48 13.75 4.40
N LYS A 75 5.75 15.00 4.79
CA LYS A 75 4.71 16.04 4.89
C LYS A 75 4.07 16.31 3.52
N GLY A 76 4.86 16.36 2.46
CA GLY A 76 4.35 16.49 1.09
C GLY A 76 3.45 15.32 0.67
N CYS A 77 3.83 14.09 1.00
CA CYS A 77 3.03 12.88 0.76
C CYS A 77 1.71 12.92 1.53
N GLU A 78 1.71 13.35 2.79
CA GLU A 78 0.49 13.51 3.60
C GLU A 78 -0.46 14.55 2.99
N LEU A 79 0.03 15.74 2.66
CA LEU A 79 -0.77 16.79 2.02
C LEU A 79 -1.33 16.35 0.65
N TRP A 80 -0.54 15.59 -0.11
CA TRP A 80 -1.01 14.99 -1.35
C TRP A 80 -2.10 13.95 -1.09
N ALA A 81 -1.92 13.06 -0.11
CA ALA A 81 -2.88 12.03 0.24
C ALA A 81 -4.20 12.62 0.75
N LEU A 82 -4.15 13.69 1.54
CA LEU A 82 -5.33 14.46 1.96
C LEU A 82 -6.09 15.01 0.74
N ARG A 83 -5.38 15.62 -0.21
CA ARG A 83 -6.01 16.15 -1.44
C ARG A 83 -6.66 15.05 -2.30
N HIS A 84 -6.13 13.83 -2.25
CA HIS A 84 -6.57 12.71 -3.08
C HIS A 84 -7.28 11.61 -2.29
N GLU A 85 -7.72 11.89 -1.06
CA GLU A 85 -8.21 10.88 -0.12
C GLU A 85 -9.30 10.00 -0.74
N ARG A 86 -10.30 10.64 -1.38
CA ARG A 86 -11.41 9.93 -2.03
C ARG A 86 -10.95 8.95 -3.10
N ALA A 87 -9.97 9.35 -3.92
CA ALA A 87 -9.42 8.50 -4.97
C ALA A 87 -8.62 7.34 -4.37
N LEU A 88 -7.78 7.60 -3.37
CA LEU A 88 -6.98 6.59 -2.68
C LEU A 88 -7.86 5.55 -1.97
N ARG A 89 -8.90 5.99 -1.26
CA ARG A 89 -9.85 5.08 -0.60
C ARG A 89 -10.58 4.21 -1.61
N ARG A 90 -11.06 4.79 -2.72
CA ARG A 90 -11.71 4.02 -3.79
C ARG A 90 -10.76 2.96 -4.36
N LYS A 91 -9.52 3.34 -4.67
CA LYS A 91 -8.48 2.46 -5.19
C LYS A 91 -8.22 1.29 -4.24
N VAL A 92 -7.95 1.59 -2.96
CA VAL A 92 -7.69 0.57 -1.94
C VAL A 92 -8.89 -0.34 -1.73
N ALA A 93 -10.11 0.21 -1.72
CA ALA A 93 -11.33 -0.59 -1.60
C ALA A 93 -11.51 -1.58 -2.76
N ILE A 94 -11.26 -1.15 -4.01
CA ILE A 94 -11.30 -2.03 -5.18
C ILE A 94 -10.29 -3.18 -5.02
N LYS A 95 -9.05 -2.86 -4.61
CA LYS A 95 -8.01 -3.87 -4.40
C LYS A 95 -8.39 -4.87 -3.31
N LEU A 96 -8.86 -4.39 -2.17
CA LEU A 96 -9.27 -5.25 -1.05
C LEU A 96 -10.47 -6.13 -1.42
N GLN A 97 -11.45 -5.58 -2.14
CA GLN A 97 -12.59 -6.34 -2.66
C GLN A 97 -12.11 -7.46 -3.59
N TRP A 98 -11.21 -7.16 -4.53
CA TRP A 98 -10.64 -8.16 -5.42
C TRP A 98 -9.92 -9.28 -4.65
N ILE A 99 -9.14 -8.93 -3.62
CA ILE A 99 -8.46 -9.91 -2.75
C ILE A 99 -9.49 -10.80 -2.05
N GLN A 100 -10.54 -10.21 -1.49
CA GLN A 100 -11.61 -10.95 -0.83
C GLN A 100 -12.28 -11.93 -1.80
N ASP A 101 -12.60 -11.50 -3.02
CA ASP A 101 -13.30 -12.32 -4.00
C ASP A 101 -12.41 -13.44 -4.58
N ASN A 102 -11.12 -13.18 -4.79
CA ASN A 102 -10.26 -14.08 -5.58
C ASN A 102 -9.28 -14.90 -4.74
N VAL A 103 -8.88 -14.40 -3.57
CA VAL A 103 -7.88 -15.06 -2.71
C VAL A 103 -8.58 -15.88 -1.62
N VAL A 104 -9.65 -15.35 -1.00
CA VAL A 104 -10.36 -16.06 0.09
C VAL A 104 -11.17 -17.26 -0.43
N LEU A 105 -11.61 -17.25 -1.70
CA LEU A 105 -12.32 -18.39 -2.31
C LEU A 105 -11.40 -19.55 -2.77
N ARG A 106 -10.10 -19.32 -2.97
CA ARG A 106 -9.16 -20.42 -3.32
C ARG A 106 -8.74 -21.30 -2.14
N GLY A 107 -9.15 -20.96 -0.92
CA GLY A 107 -8.95 -21.81 0.28
C GLY A 107 -9.89 -23.02 0.38
N ARG A 108 -10.86 -23.21 -0.54
CA ARG A 108 -11.79 -24.36 -0.54
C ARG A 108 -11.67 -25.23 -1.80
N GLY A 109 -10.43 -25.54 -2.18
CA GLY A 109 -10.13 -26.62 -3.12
C GLY A 109 -10.23 -28.04 -2.52
N ALA A 110 -10.69 -28.18 -1.27
CA ALA A 110 -11.03 -29.45 -0.61
C ALA A 110 -12.32 -30.12 -1.16
N GLN A 111 -12.65 -29.89 -2.45
CA GLN A 111 -13.83 -30.46 -3.10
C GLN A 111 -13.51 -31.33 -4.32
N LEU A 112 -12.23 -31.57 -4.62
CA LEU A 112 -11.84 -32.61 -5.60
C LEU A 112 -11.74 -34.02 -4.99
N GLU A 113 -11.81 -34.14 -3.66
CA GLU A 113 -11.68 -35.44 -2.97
C GLU A 113 -13.01 -36.18 -2.73
N ARG A 114 -14.16 -35.57 -3.05
CA ARG A 114 -15.50 -36.18 -2.83
C ARG A 114 -16.16 -36.80 -4.06
N GLN A 115 -15.52 -36.79 -5.23
CA GLN A 115 -16.15 -37.30 -6.45
C GLN A 115 -15.61 -38.64 -6.98
N HIS A 116 -14.55 -39.22 -6.41
CA HIS A 116 -13.99 -40.50 -6.89
C HIS A 116 -14.01 -41.67 -5.89
N THR A 117 -14.77 -41.56 -4.80
CA THR A 117 -15.14 -42.73 -3.97
C THR A 117 -16.65 -42.94 -4.01
N THR A 118 -17.17 -43.39 -5.15
CA THR A 118 -18.46 -44.09 -5.22
C THR A 118 -18.53 -44.92 -6.50
N GLY A 119 -18.39 -46.23 -6.35
CA GLY A 119 -18.64 -47.26 -7.35
C GLY A 119 -18.45 -48.64 -6.71
N PRO A 120 -19.51 -49.44 -6.48
CA PRO A 120 -19.49 -50.59 -5.57
C PRO A 120 -19.15 -51.94 -6.24
N SER A 121 -18.71 -52.86 -5.39
CA SER A 121 -18.66 -54.35 -5.45
C SER A 121 -18.36 -55.06 -6.77
#